data_AF-K0AZ95-F1
#
_entry.id   AF-K0AZ95-F1
#
_cell.length_a   1.000
_cell.length_b   1.000
_cell.length_c   1.000
_cell.angle_alpha   90.00
_cell.angle_beta   90.00
_cell.angle_gamma   90.00
#
_symmetry.space_group_name_H-M   'P 1'
#
loop_
_entity.id
_entity.type
_entity.pdbx_description
1 polymer ?
#
loop_
_entity_poly.entity_id
_entity_poly.type
_entity_poly.pdbx_seq_one_letter_code
_entity_poly.pdbx_strand_id
1 'polypeptide(L)'
;MRNQLQHNLVLPTSDFYIKYFNRRVIVLADHLHEASIENFRKLHDVLYAKLDQSTREKFLFDNSANFLLSLKSNMHFTKMFSICTKFESSKHLQYLQAGNYLCYICSENEKEEVIQEMMSIAREKHGIEPDYIILNVKFTGMFQWKYEVQLLLE
;
A
#
# COMPACT_ATOMS: atom_id res chain seq x y z
N MET A 1 41.81 5.37 -35.70
CA MET A 1 40.92 4.18 -35.60
C MET A 1 40.77 3.89 -34.11
N ARG A 2 39.73 4.46 -33.47
CA ARG A 2 38.53 3.74 -32.98
C ARG A 2 38.85 2.44 -32.25
N ASN A 3 38.62 2.44 -30.93
CA ASN A 3 37.52 1.63 -30.39
C ASN A 3 37.05 2.17 -29.05
N GLN A 4 35.85 2.75 -29.09
CA GLN A 4 34.95 2.86 -27.95
C GLN A 4 34.42 1.45 -27.67
N LEU A 5 34.52 0.98 -26.43
CA LEU A 5 33.67 -0.11 -25.95
C LEU A 5 32.65 0.51 -25.01
N GLN A 6 31.41 0.38 -25.45
CA GLN A 6 30.21 0.97 -24.86
C GLN A 6 30.05 0.49 -23.42
N HIS A 7 29.86 1.45 -22.50
CA HIS A 7 29.17 1.19 -21.25
C HIS A 7 27.75 0.73 -21.60
N ASN A 8 27.52 -0.58 -21.51
CA ASN A 8 26.16 -1.10 -21.41
C ASN A 8 25.61 -0.63 -20.06
N LEU A 9 24.89 0.49 -20.08
CA LEU A 9 23.85 0.76 -19.09
C LEU A 9 22.81 -0.34 -19.27
N VAL A 10 22.98 -1.42 -18.51
CA VAL A 10 21.89 -2.35 -18.24
C VAL A 10 20.91 -1.55 -17.39
N LEU A 11 19.90 -0.95 -18.02
CA LEU A 11 18.70 -0.55 -17.32
C LEU A 11 18.10 -1.84 -16.75
N PRO A 12 17.92 -1.99 -15.42
CA PRO A 12 17.13 -3.09 -14.91
C PRO A 12 15.76 -2.98 -15.58
N THR A 13 15.29 -4.08 -16.14
CA THR A 13 13.92 -4.20 -16.64
C THR A 13 12.98 -3.76 -15.51
N SER A 14 12.40 -2.58 -15.65
CA SER A 14 11.53 -1.97 -14.66
C SER A 14 10.28 -2.85 -14.55
N ASP A 15 10.23 -3.79 -13.59
CA ASP A 15 9.07 -4.65 -13.29
C ASP A 15 7.88 -3.85 -12.71
N PHE A 16 7.92 -2.53 -12.81
CA PHE A 16 6.83 -1.64 -12.46
C PHE A 16 5.70 -1.78 -13.46
N TYR A 17 4.46 -1.78 -12.96
CA TYR A 17 3.26 -1.89 -13.79
C TYR A 17 2.20 -0.91 -13.33
N ILE A 18 1.36 -0.49 -14.28
CA ILE A 18 0.17 0.33 -13.97
C ILE A 18 -1.02 -0.59 -13.76
N LYS A 19 -1.78 -0.34 -12.70
CA LYS A 19 -3.03 -1.05 -12.42
C LYS A 19 -4.11 -0.07 -11.99
N TYR A 20 -5.25 -0.15 -12.66
CA TYR A 20 -6.43 0.60 -12.26
C TYR A 20 -7.08 -0.03 -11.02
N PHE A 21 -7.43 0.80 -10.05
CA PHE A 21 -8.22 0.41 -8.89
C PHE A 21 -9.47 1.29 -8.79
N ASN A 22 -10.61 0.67 -8.47
CA ASN A 22 -11.80 1.40 -8.07
C ASN A 22 -11.57 2.08 -6.70
N ARG A 23 -12.45 3.03 -6.35
CA ARG A 23 -12.47 3.65 -5.02
C ARG A 23 -12.61 2.56 -3.96
N ARG A 24 -11.76 2.56 -2.95
CA ARG A 24 -11.78 1.57 -1.85
C ARG A 24 -12.16 2.28 -0.56
N VAL A 25 -13.07 1.67 0.19
CA VAL A 25 -13.44 2.12 1.54
C VAL A 25 -12.63 1.32 2.53
N ILE A 26 -11.99 1.98 3.50
CA ILE A 26 -11.06 1.34 4.43
C ILE A 26 -11.32 1.80 5.87
N VAL A 27 -10.86 1.00 6.83
CA VAL A 27 -10.75 1.40 8.24
C VAL A 27 -9.31 1.17 8.68
N LEU A 28 -8.68 2.21 9.24
CA LEU A 28 -7.32 2.13 9.76
C LEU A 28 -7.32 1.56 11.19
N ALA A 29 -6.40 0.66 11.47
CA ALA A 29 -6.03 0.26 12.82
C ALA A 29 -5.15 1.34 13.47
N ASP A 30 -5.43 1.68 14.74
CA ASP A 30 -4.74 2.79 15.40
C ASP A 30 -3.31 2.46 15.81
N HIS A 31 -3.05 1.20 16.18
CA HIS A 31 -1.83 0.77 16.86
C HIS A 31 -1.14 -0.43 16.17
N LEU A 32 -1.56 -0.79 14.96
CA LEU A 32 -0.90 -1.83 14.17
C LEU A 32 -0.08 -1.17 13.06
N HIS A 33 1.24 -1.15 13.24
CA HIS A 33 2.15 -0.36 12.40
C HIS A 33 3.13 -1.19 11.57
N GLU A 34 3.29 -2.47 11.90
CA GLU A 34 4.29 -3.36 11.30
C GLU A 34 3.71 -4.70 10.88
N ALA A 35 4.36 -5.35 9.92
CA ALA A 35 3.99 -6.67 9.44
C ALA A 35 4.49 -7.75 10.41
N SER A 36 3.55 -8.51 10.97
CA SER A 36 3.84 -9.70 11.78
C SER A 36 2.65 -10.65 11.74
N ILE A 37 2.91 -11.95 11.94
CA ILE A 37 1.85 -12.98 12.01
C ILE A 37 0.81 -12.61 13.08
N GLU A 38 1.27 -12.09 14.22
CA GLU A 38 0.39 -11.65 15.30
C GLU A 38 -0.52 -10.50 14.85
N ASN A 39 0.04 -9.47 14.20
CA ASN A 39 -0.70 -8.32 13.71
C ASN A 39 -1.70 -8.71 12.61
N PHE A 40 -1.32 -9.61 11.69
CA PHE A 40 -2.24 -10.12 10.68
C PHE A 40 -3.43 -10.86 11.30
N ARG A 41 -3.18 -11.72 12.30
CA ARG A 41 -4.23 -12.49 12.96
C ARG A 41 -5.24 -11.61 13.70
N LYS A 42 -4.78 -10.55 14.37
CA LYS A 42 -5.64 -9.66 15.17
C LYS A 42 -6.22 -8.47 14.40
N LEU A 43 -5.89 -8.30 13.12
CA LEU A 43 -6.28 -7.12 12.34
C LEU A 43 -7.78 -6.89 12.37
N HIS A 44 -8.59 -7.88 11.99
CA HIS A 44 -10.04 -7.73 11.93
C HIS A 44 -10.65 -7.48 13.31
N ASP A 45 -10.16 -8.13 14.36
CA ASP A 45 -10.62 -7.89 15.74
C ASP A 45 -10.39 -6.44 16.15
N VAL A 46 -9.21 -5.89 15.84
CA VAL A 46 -8.88 -4.48 16.09
C VAL A 46 -9.79 -3.54 15.28
N LEU A 47 -10.08 -3.86 14.02
CA LEU A 47 -10.97 -3.04 13.18
C LEU A 47 -12.41 -3.06 13.69
N TYR A 48 -12.94 -4.23 14.05
CA TYR A 48 -14.30 -4.35 14.59
C TYR A 48 -14.45 -3.69 15.97
N ALA A 49 -13.41 -3.70 16.80
CA ALA A 49 -13.40 -3.02 18.08
C ALA A 49 -13.53 -1.48 17.94
N LYS A 50 -13.13 -0.90 16.81
CA LYS A 50 -13.30 0.52 16.52
C LYS A 50 -14.72 0.91 16.09
N LEU A 51 -15.53 -0.05 15.64
CA LEU A 51 -16.87 0.22 15.16
C LEU A 51 -17.87 0.28 16.31
N ASP A 52 -18.88 1.14 16.16
CA ASP A 52 -19.99 1.23 17.10
C ASP A 52 -20.72 -0.11 17.17
N GLN A 53 -20.99 -0.59 18.38
CA GLN A 53 -21.55 -1.93 18.61
C GLN A 53 -22.86 -2.17 17.85
N SER A 54 -23.70 -1.14 17.72
CA SER A 54 -25.00 -1.22 17.02
C SER A 54 -24.88 -1.35 15.49
N THR A 55 -23.74 -1.00 14.91
CA THR A 55 -23.53 -1.02 13.44
C THR A 55 -22.56 -2.11 12.99
N ARG A 56 -21.85 -2.75 13.93
CA ARG A 56 -20.78 -3.73 13.65
C ARG A 56 -21.17 -4.82 12.65
N GLU A 57 -22.36 -5.39 12.77
CA GLU A 57 -22.86 -6.47 11.89
C GLU A 57 -23.13 -6.02 10.44
N LYS A 58 -23.19 -4.70 10.21
CA LYS A 58 -23.35 -4.12 8.86
C LYS A 58 -22.02 -3.96 8.13
N PHE A 59 -20.90 -4.24 8.79
CA PHE A 59 -19.57 -4.18 8.19
C PHE A 59 -19.08 -5.57 7.81
N LEU A 60 -18.41 -5.65 6.66
CA LEU A 60 -17.60 -6.79 6.25
C LEU A 60 -16.28 -6.25 5.72
N PHE A 61 -15.17 -6.79 6.24
CA PHE A 61 -13.84 -6.54 5.73
C PHE A 61 -13.44 -7.65 4.76
N ASP A 62 -12.68 -7.31 3.72
CA ASP A 62 -11.99 -8.32 2.92
C ASP A 62 -10.87 -8.98 3.72
N ASN A 63 -10.34 -10.09 3.21
CA ASN A 63 -9.29 -10.85 3.91
C ASN A 63 -7.88 -10.29 3.62
N SER A 64 -7.77 -9.05 3.14
CA SER A 64 -6.49 -8.46 2.82
C SER A 64 -5.89 -7.75 4.03
N ALA A 65 -4.57 -7.87 4.18
CA ALA A 65 -3.80 -7.03 5.09
C ALA A 65 -3.04 -6.00 4.27
N ASN A 66 -3.19 -4.73 4.65
CA ASN A 66 -2.56 -3.61 3.95
C ASN A 66 -1.96 -2.65 4.96
N PHE A 67 -1.06 -1.79 4.50
CA PHE A 67 -0.59 -0.63 5.25
C PHE A 67 -0.81 0.64 4.45
N LEU A 68 -1.19 1.71 5.14
CA LEU A 68 -1.16 3.08 4.63
C LEU A 68 0.06 3.76 5.23
N LEU A 69 0.99 4.15 4.37
CA LEU A 69 2.23 4.83 4.74
C LEU A 69 2.14 6.30 4.32
N SER A 70 2.31 7.22 5.25
CA SER A 70 2.36 8.66 4.93
C SER A 70 3.73 9.03 4.35
N LEU A 71 3.71 9.78 3.25
CA LEU A 71 4.92 10.33 2.61
C LEU A 71 5.15 11.80 2.97
N LYS A 72 4.24 12.41 3.74
CA LYS A 72 4.36 13.80 4.17
C LYS A 72 5.48 13.96 5.18
N SER A 73 6.41 14.88 4.89
CA SER A 73 7.57 15.18 5.74
C SER A 73 7.22 15.67 7.16
N ASN A 74 6.02 16.21 7.37
CA ASN A 74 5.55 16.68 8.67
C ASN A 74 4.75 15.63 9.46
N MET A 75 4.50 14.44 8.89
CA MET A 75 3.67 13.44 9.52
C MET A 75 4.05 12.04 9.01
N HIS A 76 4.85 11.32 9.81
CA HIS A 76 5.21 9.93 9.54
C HIS A 76 4.25 8.99 10.27
N PHE A 77 3.54 8.15 9.51
CA PHE A 77 2.81 7.04 10.08
C PHE A 77 2.76 5.87 9.10
N THR A 78 2.69 4.67 9.67
CA THR A 78 2.32 3.44 8.99
C THR A 78 1.15 2.85 9.74
N LYS A 79 0.00 2.59 9.09
CA LYS A 79 -1.17 2.00 9.76
C LYS A 79 -1.73 0.87 8.95
N MET A 80 -2.00 -0.26 9.61
CA MET A 80 -2.67 -1.37 8.97
C MET A 80 -4.13 -1.04 8.65
N PHE A 81 -4.66 -1.62 7.59
CA PHE A 81 -6.06 -1.54 7.24
C PHE A 81 -6.53 -2.75 6.42
N SER A 82 -7.85 -2.94 6.41
CA SER A 82 -8.54 -3.83 5.48
C SER A 82 -9.60 -3.05 4.71
N ILE A 83 -9.99 -3.57 3.55
CA ILE A 83 -10.98 -2.93 2.69
C ILE A 83 -12.37 -3.35 3.16
N CYS A 84 -13.29 -2.40 3.32
CA CYS A 84 -14.69 -2.69 3.58
C CYS A 84 -15.40 -3.10 2.28
N THR A 85 -15.92 -4.32 2.24
CA THR A 85 -16.76 -4.84 1.14
C THR A 85 -18.25 -4.60 1.39
N LYS A 86 -18.63 -4.45 2.66
CA LYS A 86 -19.94 -4.00 3.12
C LYS A 86 -19.73 -3.01 4.26
N PHE A 87 -20.44 -1.90 4.28
CA PHE A 87 -20.29 -0.86 5.31
C PHE A 87 -21.56 -0.02 5.45
N GLU A 88 -21.70 0.64 6.59
CA GLU A 88 -22.63 1.76 6.82
C GLU A 88 -21.82 3.02 7.13
N SER A 89 -22.44 4.19 7.05
CA SER A 89 -21.79 5.46 7.43
C SER A 89 -21.18 5.39 8.83
N SER A 90 -19.89 5.71 8.92
CA SER A 90 -19.14 5.75 10.18
C SER A 90 -18.02 6.77 10.09
N LYS A 91 -17.71 7.45 11.20
CA LYS A 91 -16.59 8.39 11.31
C LYS A 91 -15.21 7.73 11.13
N HIS A 92 -15.15 6.39 11.20
CA HIS A 92 -13.92 5.61 11.08
C HIS A 92 -13.59 5.22 9.64
N LEU A 93 -14.51 5.46 8.69
CA LEU A 93 -14.28 5.18 7.29
C LEU A 93 -13.33 6.20 6.67
N GLN A 94 -12.40 5.71 5.86
CA GLN A 94 -11.60 6.51 4.94
C GLN A 94 -11.73 5.96 3.52
N TYR A 95 -11.38 6.80 2.54
CA TYR A 95 -11.53 6.48 1.13
C TYR A 95 -10.18 6.59 0.44
N LEU A 96 -9.75 5.49 -0.19
CA LEU A 96 -8.67 5.50 -1.16
C LEU A 96 -9.25 5.83 -2.52
N GLN A 97 -8.61 6.75 -3.24
CA GLN A 97 -9.11 7.23 -4.53
C GLN A 97 -9.17 6.11 -5.57
N ALA A 98 -10.09 6.24 -6.52
CA ALA A 98 -10.08 5.41 -7.72
C ALA A 98 -9.03 6.00 -8.66
N GLY A 99 -8.38 5.17 -9.47
CA GLY A 99 -7.28 5.70 -10.26
C GLY A 99 -6.34 4.67 -10.83
N ASN A 100 -5.39 5.16 -11.62
CA ASN A 100 -4.24 4.38 -12.03
C ASN A 100 -3.16 4.46 -10.95
N TYR A 101 -2.67 3.29 -10.54
CA TYR A 101 -1.60 3.17 -9.56
C TYR A 101 -0.35 2.62 -10.24
N LEU A 102 0.78 3.24 -9.97
CA LEU A 102 2.09 2.62 -10.17
C LEU A 102 2.25 1.53 -9.11
N CYS A 103 2.57 0.32 -9.55
CA CYS A 103 2.68 -0.85 -8.70
C CYS A 103 4.00 -1.58 -8.90
N TYR A 104 4.48 -2.23 -7.85
CA TYR A 104 5.65 -3.10 -7.88
C TYR A 104 5.58 -4.15 -6.76
N ILE A 105 6.08 -5.36 -7.02
CA ILE A 105 6.14 -6.44 -6.02
C ILE A 105 7.56 -6.57 -5.47
N CYS A 106 7.76 -6.32 -4.17
CA CYS A 106 9.07 -6.37 -3.53
C CYS A 106 9.07 -7.19 -2.23
N SER A 107 10.26 -7.60 -1.79
CA SER A 107 10.48 -8.09 -0.43
C SER A 107 10.50 -6.93 0.59
N GLU A 108 10.55 -7.26 1.88
CA GLU A 108 10.73 -6.25 2.95
C GLU A 108 12.02 -5.45 2.77
N ASN A 109 13.12 -6.11 2.39
CA ASN A 109 14.45 -5.48 2.28
C ASN A 109 14.56 -4.50 1.09
N GLU A 110 13.78 -4.72 0.03
CA GLU A 110 13.76 -3.89 -1.18
C GLU A 110 12.75 -2.72 -1.06
N LYS A 111 11.87 -2.75 -0.06
CA LYS A 111 10.69 -1.88 0.03
C LYS A 111 11.03 -0.39 0.05
N GLU A 112 12.06 0.00 0.80
CA GLU A 112 12.44 1.41 0.92
C GLU A 112 12.98 1.96 -0.41
N GLU A 113 13.87 1.21 -1.06
CA GLU A 113 14.44 1.57 -2.37
C GLU A 113 13.35 1.70 -3.44
N VAL A 114 12.44 0.72 -3.51
CA VAL A 114 11.30 0.74 -4.43
C VAL A 114 10.41 1.96 -4.19
N ILE A 115 10.13 2.31 -2.93
CA ILE A 115 9.33 3.50 -2.60
C ILE A 115 10.03 4.78 -3.11
N GLN A 116 11.34 4.92 -2.91
CA GLN A 116 12.09 6.09 -3.39
C GLN A 116 12.08 6.18 -4.92
N GLU A 117 12.26 5.05 -5.61
CA GLU A 117 12.21 5.01 -7.07
C GLU A 117 10.81 5.39 -7.60
N MET A 118 9.74 4.84 -7.01
CA MET A 118 8.37 5.19 -7.40
C MET A 118 8.06 6.67 -7.18
N MET A 119 8.57 7.26 -6.09
CA MET A 119 8.43 8.69 -5.82
C MET A 119 9.15 9.54 -6.86
N SER A 120 10.35 9.11 -7.29
CA SER A 120 11.05 9.75 -8.39
C SER A 120 10.26 9.68 -9.69
N ILE A 121 9.75 8.48 -10.05
CA ILE A 121 8.93 8.28 -11.25
C ILE A 121 7.68 9.16 -11.23
N ALA A 122 6.95 9.20 -10.11
CA ALA A 122 5.75 10.02 -9.97
C ALA A 122 6.04 11.52 -10.17
N ARG A 123 7.14 12.01 -9.58
CA ARG A 123 7.56 13.41 -9.69
C ARG A 123 8.01 13.75 -11.11
N GLU A 124 8.93 12.97 -11.67
CA GLU A 124 9.62 13.28 -12.93
C GLU A 124 8.74 13.02 -14.16
N LYS A 125 7.95 11.94 -14.16
CA LYS A 125 7.16 11.55 -15.33
C LYS A 125 5.71 12.01 -15.28
N HIS A 126 5.15 12.18 -14.08
CA HIS A 126 3.74 12.53 -13.89
C HIS A 126 3.55 13.92 -13.26
N GLY A 127 4.59 14.54 -12.71
CA GLY A 127 4.49 15.84 -12.06
C GLY A 127 3.71 15.81 -10.74
N ILE A 128 3.68 14.65 -10.07
CA ILE A 128 2.84 14.40 -8.89
C ILE A 128 3.71 14.22 -7.66
N GLU A 129 3.24 14.75 -6.54
CA GLU A 129 3.76 14.48 -5.20
C GLU A 129 2.72 13.71 -4.39
N PRO A 130 2.84 12.38 -4.29
CA PRO A 130 1.88 11.56 -3.55
C PRO A 130 1.94 11.81 -2.04
N ASP A 131 0.76 11.88 -1.42
CA ASP A 131 0.62 12.06 0.02
C ASP A 131 0.89 10.77 0.82
N TYR A 132 0.69 9.62 0.19
CA TYR A 132 0.77 8.31 0.83
C TYR A 132 1.12 7.21 -0.17
N ILE A 133 1.57 6.08 0.37
CA ILE A 133 1.73 4.81 -0.33
C ILE A 133 0.88 3.74 0.35
N ILE A 134 0.38 2.81 -0.45
CA ILE A 134 -0.29 1.61 0.04
C ILE A 134 0.67 0.43 -0.12
N LEU A 135 0.79 -0.39 0.92
CA LEU A 135 1.50 -1.66 0.88
C LEU A 135 0.47 -2.78 1.03
N ASN A 136 0.19 -3.53 -0.04
CA ASN A 136 -0.67 -4.70 0.03
C ASN A 136 0.18 -5.95 0.29
N VAL A 137 -0.11 -6.65 1.39
CA VAL A 137 0.64 -7.86 1.77
C VAL A 137 0.23 -9.03 0.89
N LYS A 138 1.22 -9.64 0.22
CA LYS A 138 1.06 -10.86 -0.59
C LYS A 138 1.73 -12.02 0.14
N PHE A 139 0.95 -12.93 0.71
CA PHE A 139 1.47 -14.15 1.32
C PHE A 139 2.02 -15.08 0.24
N THR A 140 3.30 -15.46 0.34
CA THR A 140 3.99 -16.31 -0.64
C THR A 140 4.31 -17.70 -0.09
N GLY A 141 3.92 -18.00 1.15
CA GLY A 141 4.17 -19.26 1.83
C GLY A 141 3.86 -19.16 3.33
N MET A 142 4.28 -20.15 4.12
CA MET A 142 3.85 -20.32 5.52
C MET A 142 4.13 -19.09 6.41
N PHE A 143 5.27 -18.42 6.22
CA PHE A 143 5.64 -17.21 6.99
C PHE A 143 6.42 -16.20 6.15
N GLN A 144 6.20 -16.20 4.83
CA GLN A 144 6.86 -15.28 3.92
C GLN A 144 5.79 -14.44 3.24
N TRP A 145 6.05 -13.14 3.16
CA TRP A 145 5.23 -12.23 2.40
C TRP A 145 6.11 -11.29 1.58
N LYS A 146 5.53 -10.85 0.47
CA LYS A 146 5.97 -9.72 -0.33
C LYS A 146 4.98 -8.58 -0.17
N TYR A 147 5.36 -7.40 -0.64
CA TYR A 147 4.47 -6.26 -0.75
C TYR A 147 4.22 -5.96 -2.22
N GLU A 148 2.96 -5.80 -2.59
CA GLU A 148 2.61 -4.98 -3.74
C GLU A 148 2.54 -3.53 -3.25
N VAL A 149 3.58 -2.76 -3.54
CA VAL A 149 3.64 -1.31 -3.29
C VAL A 149 2.76 -0.63 -4.32
N GLN A 150 1.89 0.29 -3.91
CA GLN A 150 0.95 1.00 -4.79
C GLN A 150 1.01 2.51 -4.52
N LEU A 151 1.24 3.28 -5.57
CA LEU A 151 1.30 4.75 -5.54
C LEU A 151 0.30 5.30 -6.55
N LEU A 152 -0.59 6.19 -6.13
CA LEU A 152 -1.61 6.79 -6.99
C LEU A 152 -0.97 7.78 -7.97
N LEU A 153 -1.31 7.66 -9.25
CA LEU A 153 -0.86 8.56 -10.33
C LEU A 153 -1.97 9.48 -10.85
N GLU A 154 -3.25 9.14 -10.69
CA GLU A 154 -4.39 9.95 -11.16
C GLU A 154 -5.70 9.42 -10.59
#